data_AF-A0A0H5NX53-F1
#
_entry.id   AF-A0A0H5NX53-F1
#
_cell.length_a   1.000
_cell.length_b   1.000
_cell.length_c   1.000
_cell.angle_alpha   90.00
_cell.angle_beta   90.00
_cell.angle_gamma   90.00
#
_symmetry.space_group_name_H-M   'P 1'
#
loop_
_entity.id
_entity.type
_entity.pdbx_description
1 polymer ?
#
loop_
_entity_poly.entity_id
_entity_poly.type
_entity_poly.pdbx_seq_one_letter_code
_entity_poly.pdbx_strand_id
1 'polypeptide(L)'
;MAVDTVPASKASKRENRYSFRLKDGGKVYSVPKLQYMSGDGSKFIAEQLGKGLDEVSFTRRLLSIECPEAAAELDSLHADQVLWLSERWTAASAITVGESEGSAES
;
A
#
# COMPACT_ATOMS: atom_id res chain seq x y z
N MET A 1 10.71 -31.04 20.59
CA MET A 1 10.53 -29.60 20.31
C MET A 1 9.39 -29.47 19.32
N ALA A 2 8.36 -28.69 19.66
CA ALA A 2 7.35 -28.32 18.67
C ALA A 2 7.97 -27.26 17.74
N VAL A 3 7.80 -27.43 16.43
CA VAL A 3 8.25 -26.47 15.42
C VAL A 3 7.00 -25.81 14.87
N ASP A 4 6.81 -24.54 15.19
CA ASP A 4 5.73 -23.71 14.62
C ASP A 4 6.14 -23.20 13.23
N THR A 5 5.23 -23.31 12.27
CA THR A 5 5.44 -22.78 10.92
C THR A 5 4.79 -21.41 10.80
N VAL A 6 5.55 -20.43 10.32
CA VAL A 6 5.02 -19.09 10.07
C VAL A 6 3.97 -19.17 8.94
N PRO A 7 2.73 -18.69 9.17
CA PRO A 7 1.70 -18.73 8.14
C PRO A 7 2.05 -17.82 6.97
N ALA A 8 1.55 -18.16 5.78
CA ALA A 8 1.71 -17.34 4.58
C ALA A 8 1.11 -15.93 4.79
N SER A 9 1.74 -14.92 4.18
CA SER A 9 1.29 -13.54 4.31
C SER A 9 -0.12 -13.34 3.74
N LYS A 10 -0.95 -12.58 4.47
CA LYS A 10 -2.28 -12.16 4.02
C LYS A 10 -2.22 -11.10 2.90
N ALA A 11 -1.05 -10.52 2.63
CA ALA A 11 -0.81 -9.53 1.58
C ALA A 11 -1.07 -10.04 0.16
N SER A 12 -1.03 -11.37 -0.04
CA SER A 12 -1.33 -12.00 -1.33
C SER A 12 -2.83 -12.05 -1.63
N LYS A 13 -3.69 -11.85 -0.62
CA LYS A 13 -5.14 -11.82 -0.84
C LYS A 13 -5.55 -10.52 -1.50
N ARG A 14 -6.38 -10.61 -2.54
CA ARG A 14 -6.84 -9.44 -3.31
C ARG A 14 -7.54 -8.38 -2.45
N GLU A 15 -8.29 -8.79 -1.43
CA GLU A 15 -8.99 -7.91 -0.46
C GLU A 15 -8.02 -7.05 0.39
N ASN A 16 -6.78 -7.52 0.53
CA ASN A 16 -5.72 -6.90 1.33
C ASN A 16 -4.77 -6.05 0.49
N ARG A 17 -5.13 -5.83 -0.78
CA ARG A 17 -4.37 -5.02 -1.71
C ARG A 17 -5.18 -3.82 -2.17
N TYR A 18 -4.47 -2.74 -2.41
CA TYR A 18 -4.96 -1.54 -3.06
C TYR A 18 -4.52 -1.56 -4.52
N SER A 19 -5.46 -1.35 -5.44
CA SER A 19 -5.20 -1.35 -6.88
C SER A 19 -5.39 0.06 -7.42
N PHE A 20 -4.47 0.51 -8.26
CA PHE A 20 -4.49 1.85 -8.84
C PHE A 20 -3.99 1.84 -10.28
N ARG A 21 -4.30 2.91 -11.01
CA ARG A 21 -3.72 3.18 -12.33
C ARG A 21 -3.05 4.54 -12.27
N LEU A 22 -1.88 4.66 -12.88
CA LEU A 22 -1.12 5.91 -12.93
C LEU A 22 -1.57 6.82 -14.09
N LYS A 23 -2.20 6.24 -15.11
CA LYS A 23 -2.80 6.95 -16.25
C LYS A 23 -4.13 6.31 -16.62
N ASP A 24 -5.05 7.12 -17.14
CA ASP A 24 -6.32 6.59 -17.66
C ASP A 24 -6.06 5.63 -18.83
N GLY A 25 -6.79 4.50 -18.85
CA GLY A 25 -6.52 3.38 -19.77
C GLY A 25 -5.16 2.69 -19.59
N GLY A 26 -4.40 3.04 -18.55
CA GLY A 26 -3.08 2.49 -18.27
C GLY A 26 -3.08 1.14 -17.56
N LYS A 27 -1.87 0.65 -17.30
CA LYS A 27 -1.64 -0.57 -16.52
C LYS A 27 -2.18 -0.40 -15.10
N VAL A 28 -2.80 -1.46 -14.60
CA VAL A 28 -3.24 -1.55 -13.20
C VAL A 28 -2.09 -2.07 -12.37
N TYR A 29 -1.68 -1.28 -11.38
CA TYR A 29 -0.73 -1.63 -10.35
C TYR A 29 -1.46 -2.04 -9.08
N SER A 30 -0.78 -2.83 -8.23
CA SER A 30 -1.35 -3.27 -6.97
C SER A 30 -0.29 -3.37 -5.89
N VAL A 31 -0.55 -2.70 -4.77
CA VAL A 31 0.27 -2.73 -3.54
C VAL A 31 -0.54 -3.34 -2.40
N PRO A 32 0.09 -3.99 -1.40
CA PRO A 32 -0.63 -4.35 -0.19
C PRO A 32 -1.14 -3.09 0.55
N LYS A 33 -2.21 -3.24 1.32
CA LYS A 33 -2.65 -2.21 2.27
C LYS A 33 -1.59 -2.05 3.37
N LEU A 34 -1.57 -0.89 4.03
CA LEU A 34 -0.54 -0.53 5.02
C LEU A 34 -0.35 -1.58 6.14
N GLN A 35 -1.42 -2.24 6.59
CA GLN A 35 -1.35 -3.29 7.62
C GLN A 35 -0.77 -4.63 7.13
N TYR A 36 -0.60 -4.80 5.82
CA TYR A 36 -0.09 -6.02 5.17
C TYR A 36 1.16 -5.76 4.34
N MET A 37 1.84 -4.63 4.58
CA MET A 37 3.08 -4.29 3.88
C MET A 37 4.14 -5.37 4.04
N SER A 38 5.08 -5.36 3.10
CA SER A 38 6.27 -6.19 3.22
C SER A 38 7.14 -5.79 4.42
N GLY A 39 8.03 -6.70 4.82
CA GLY A 39 9.04 -6.40 5.83
C GLY A 39 9.98 -5.26 5.42
N ASP A 40 10.26 -5.11 4.12
CA ASP A 40 11.12 -4.04 3.60
C ASP A 40 10.41 -2.67 3.69
N GLY A 41 9.13 -2.61 3.28
CA GLY A 41 8.30 -1.41 3.47
C GLY A 41 8.19 -1.02 4.94
N SER A 42 7.96 -2.00 5.82
CA SER A 42 7.85 -1.78 7.27
C SER A 42 9.17 -1.25 7.87
N LYS A 43 10.30 -1.80 7.42
CA LYS A 43 11.63 -1.34 7.81
C LYS A 43 11.87 0.10 7.32
N PHE A 44 11.52 0.40 6.07
CA PHE A 44 11.64 1.76 5.53
C PHE A 44 10.84 2.78 6.36
N ILE A 45 9.59 2.45 6.74
CA ILE A 45 8.80 3.33 7.62
C ILE A 45 9.54 3.57 8.95
N ALA A 46 10.01 2.52 9.60
CA ALA A 46 10.72 2.62 10.88
C ALA A 46 12.01 3.44 10.76
N GLU A 47 12.76 3.29 9.66
CA GLU A 47 13.99 4.03 9.41
C GLU A 47 13.74 5.51 9.11
N GLN A 48 12.58 5.86 8.55
CA GLN A 48 12.24 7.23 8.19
C GLN A 48 11.42 7.95 9.27
N LEU A 49 10.86 7.20 10.22
CA LEU A 49 10.21 7.74 11.41
C LEU A 49 11.18 8.68 12.15
N GLY A 50 10.87 9.97 12.20
CA GLY A 50 11.71 10.98 12.85
C GLY A 50 12.81 11.61 11.98
N LYS A 51 12.97 11.19 10.73
CA LYS A 51 13.93 11.82 9.78
C LYS A 51 13.35 13.01 9.00
N GLY A 52 12.08 13.36 9.21
CA GLY A 52 11.44 14.52 8.58
C GLY A 52 11.34 14.44 7.06
N LEU A 53 11.22 13.22 6.51
CA LEU A 53 10.94 13.06 5.09
C LEU A 53 9.59 13.69 4.75
N ASP A 54 9.56 14.48 3.69
CA ASP A 54 8.32 14.99 3.12
C ASP A 54 7.42 13.83 2.63
N GLU A 55 6.10 14.01 2.74
CA GLU A 55 5.10 12.99 2.46
C GLU A 55 5.18 12.47 1.02
N VAL A 56 5.43 13.34 0.03
CA VAL A 56 5.54 12.95 -1.38
C VAL A 56 6.71 12.00 -1.58
N SER A 57 7.86 12.38 -1.03
CA SER A 57 9.09 11.61 -1.14
C SER A 57 8.97 10.26 -0.41
N PHE A 58 8.36 10.28 0.77
CA PHE A 58 8.07 9.09 1.55
C PHE A 58 7.14 8.12 0.81
N THR A 59 5.97 8.60 0.37
CA THR A 59 4.96 7.78 -0.29
C THR A 59 5.46 7.22 -1.61
N ARG A 60 6.15 8.02 -2.43
CA ARG A 60 6.76 7.55 -3.68
C ARG A 60 7.76 6.41 -3.42
N ARG A 61 8.63 6.58 -2.43
CA ARG A 61 9.66 5.58 -2.12
C ARG A 61 9.05 4.30 -1.57
N LEU A 62 8.07 4.42 -0.67
CA LEU A 62 7.36 3.29 -0.09
C LEU A 62 6.59 2.50 -1.16
N LEU A 63 5.87 3.18 -2.07
CA LEU A 63 5.18 2.53 -3.18
C LEU A 63 6.16 1.84 -4.15
N SER A 64 7.35 2.41 -4.36
CA SER A 64 8.38 1.80 -5.20
C SER A 64 8.98 0.53 -4.58
N ILE A 65 9.04 0.45 -3.25
CA ILE A 65 9.44 -0.76 -2.53
C ILE A 65 8.38 -1.85 -2.68
N GLU A 66 7.11 -1.50 -2.46
CA GLU A 66 6.00 -2.46 -2.48
C GLU A 66 5.58 -2.87 -3.91
N CYS A 67 5.86 -2.02 -4.91
CA CYS A 67 5.56 -2.26 -6.32
C CYS A 67 6.70 -1.73 -7.21
N PRO A 68 7.82 -2.48 -7.31
CA PRO A 68 8.99 -2.05 -8.07
C PRO A 68 8.71 -1.86 -9.56
N GLU A 69 7.71 -2.55 -10.11
CA GLU A 69 7.28 -2.36 -11.51
C GLU A 69 6.68 -0.97 -11.78
N ALA A 70 6.11 -0.32 -10.75
CA ALA A 70 5.52 1.01 -10.86
C ALA A 70 6.55 2.12 -10.62
N ALA A 71 7.76 1.80 -10.13
CA ALA A 71 8.73 2.77 -9.64
C ALA A 71 9.09 3.85 -10.67
N ALA A 72 9.30 3.47 -11.94
CA ALA A 72 9.65 4.41 -13.01
C ALA A 72 8.50 5.40 -13.31
N GLU A 73 7.25 4.93 -13.30
CA GLU A 73 6.10 5.79 -13.54
C GLU A 73 5.76 6.65 -12.30
N LEU A 74 5.97 6.11 -11.09
CA LEU A 74 5.82 6.85 -9.84
C LEU A 74 6.81 8.02 -9.75
N ASP A 75 8.02 7.88 -10.29
CA ASP A 75 9.00 8.96 -10.31
C ASP A 75 8.60 10.12 -11.23
N SER A 76 7.83 9.82 -12.28
CA SER A 76 7.32 10.80 -13.23
C SER A 76 6.10 11.57 -12.72
N LEU A 77 5.49 11.16 -11.60
CA LEU A 77 4.33 11.85 -11.04
C LEU A 77 4.69 13.20 -10.42
N HIS A 78 3.75 14.13 -10.47
CA HIS A 78 3.84 15.36 -9.70
C HIS A 78 3.43 15.15 -8.24
N ALA A 79 3.82 16.10 -7.39
CA ALA A 79 3.58 16.06 -5.94
C ALA A 79 2.09 15.88 -5.61
N ASP A 80 1.19 16.60 -6.28
CA ASP A 80 -0.27 16.50 -6.05
C ASP A 80 -0.81 15.10 -6.36
N GLN A 81 -0.30 14.46 -7.42
CA GLN A 81 -0.73 13.12 -7.82
C GLN A 81 -0.27 12.07 -6.82
N VAL A 82 0.94 12.23 -6.27
CA VAL A 82 1.46 11.35 -5.21
C VAL A 82 0.68 11.54 -3.92
N LEU A 83 0.34 12.79 -3.54
CA LEU A 83 -0.51 13.07 -2.38
C LEU A 83 -1.90 12.44 -2.54
N TRP A 84 -2.53 12.61 -3.70
CA TRP A 84 -3.81 11.96 -3.99
C TRP A 84 -3.73 10.43 -3.82
N LEU A 85 -2.64 9.83 -4.29
CA LEU A 85 -2.40 8.40 -4.15
C LEU A 85 -2.16 7.98 -2.69
N SER A 86 -1.42 8.80 -1.93
CA SER A 86 -1.18 8.67 -0.48
C SER A 86 -2.52 8.60 0.28
N GLU A 87 -3.40 9.56 0.02
CA GLU A 87 -4.71 9.65 0.66
C GLU A 87 -5.59 8.44 0.32
N ARG A 88 -5.66 8.06 -0.96
CA ARG A 88 -6.48 6.92 -1.40
C ARG A 88 -5.97 5.59 -0.86
N TRP A 89 -4.65 5.41 -0.82
CA TRP A 89 -4.04 4.19 -0.30
C TRP A 89 -4.22 4.09 1.21
N THR A 90 -4.06 5.20 1.93
CA THR A 90 -4.31 5.26 3.38
C THR A 90 -5.77 5.00 3.69
N ALA A 91 -6.72 5.62 2.98
CA ALA A 91 -8.15 5.38 3.15
C ALA A 91 -8.52 3.91 2.90
N ALA A 92 -8.01 3.31 1.81
CA ALA A 92 -8.24 1.89 1.53
C ALA A 92 -7.63 0.95 2.57
N SER A 93 -6.60 1.40 3.29
CA SER A 93 -5.91 0.65 4.33
C SER A 93 -6.54 0.82 5.71
N ALA A 94 -7.11 1.99 6.02
CA ALA A 94 -7.85 2.27 7.24
C ALA A 94 -9.18 1.50 7.29
N ILE A 95 -9.77 1.22 6.12
CA ILE A 95 -10.96 0.37 5.99
C ILE A 95 -10.53 -1.11 6.05
N THR A 96 -10.17 -1.64 7.22
CA THR A 96 -10.38 -3.07 7.49
C THR A 96 -10.59 -3.35 9.00
N VAL A 97 -11.80 -3.81 9.37
CA VAL A 97 -12.17 -4.77 10.46
C VAL A 97 -13.65 -4.70 10.91
N GLY A 98 -14.52 -3.85 10.33
CA GLY A 98 -15.93 -3.81 10.81
C GLY A 98 -17.07 -3.37 9.88
N GLU A 99 -16.84 -2.80 8.71
CA GLU A 99 -17.95 -2.35 7.82
C GLU A 99 -18.26 -3.36 6.70
N SER A 100 -18.40 -4.62 7.09
CA SER A 100 -19.16 -5.60 6.32
C SER A 100 -20.13 -6.33 7.25
N GLU A 101 -20.89 -5.55 8.02
CA GLU A 101 -22.16 -6.01 8.57
C GLU A 101 -23.30 -5.31 7.82
N GLY A 102 -24.06 -6.13 7.07
CA GLY A 102 -25.46 -5.86 6.75
C GLY A 102 -25.74 -4.94 5.56
N SER A 103 -25.89 -5.54 4.37
CA SER A 103 -27.03 -5.23 3.48
C SER A 103 -27.09 -6.23 2.34
N ALA A 104 -27.86 -7.31 2.52
CA ALA A 104 -28.81 -7.82 1.53
C ALA A 104 -29.50 -9.09 2.06
N GLU A 105 -30.45 -8.92 2.98
CA GLU A 105 -31.65 -9.79 3.04
C GLU A 105 -32.78 -9.01 3.73
N SER A 106 -33.72 -8.54 2.90
CA SER A 106 -35.10 -8.05 3.14
C SER A 106 -35.38 -6.66 2.59
#